data_AF-A0A444GN86-F1
#
_entry.id   AF-A0A444GN86-F1
#
_cell.length_a   1.000
_cell.length_b   1.000
_cell.length_c   1.000
_cell.angle_alpha   90.00
_cell.angle_beta   90.00
_cell.angle_gamma   90.00
#
_symmetry.space_group_name_H-M   'P 1'
#
loop_
_entity.id
_entity.type
_entity.pdbx_description
1 polymer ?
#
loop_
_entity_poly.entity_id
_entity_poly.type
_entity_poly.pdbx_seq_one_letter_code
_entity_poly.pdbx_strand_id
1 'polypeptide(L)'
;MLTTTSLVSADNHPLLIDQPRAVAPSLVSANATVIHQGKEIAKGSNGWAGMAETLPGDNSAICNDARGMTMRPAVATKASFEARPLGFV
;
A
#
# COMPACT_ATOMS: atom_id res chain seq x y z
N MET A 1 -19.47 24.78 1.70
CA MET A 1 -18.37 24.01 1.11
C MET A 1 -18.72 22.54 1.25
N LEU A 2 -19.11 21.85 0.17
CA LEU A 2 -19.36 20.42 0.21
C LEU A 2 -18.04 19.68 -0.04
N THR A 3 -17.57 18.94 0.95
CA THR A 3 -16.46 17.98 0.82
C THR A 3 -16.86 16.89 -0.17
N THR A 4 -16.23 16.89 -1.33
CA THR A 4 -16.39 15.82 -2.32
C THR A 4 -15.56 14.63 -1.85
N THR A 5 -16.14 13.78 -1.02
CA THR A 5 -15.60 12.43 -0.79
C THR A 5 -15.73 11.69 -2.12
N SER A 6 -14.65 11.61 -2.89
CA SER A 6 -14.60 10.77 -4.08
C SER A 6 -14.78 9.31 -3.62
N LEU A 7 -16.02 8.83 -3.69
CA LEU A 7 -16.34 7.42 -3.68
C LEU A 7 -15.75 6.84 -4.97
N VAL A 8 -14.53 6.31 -4.92
CA VAL A 8 -14.07 5.38 -5.95
C VAL A 8 -15.02 4.19 -5.87
N SER A 9 -15.93 4.11 -6.84
CA SER A 9 -16.90 3.01 -6.94
C SER A 9 -16.15 1.68 -6.98
N ALA A 10 -16.76 0.64 -6.41
CA ALA A 10 -16.27 -0.73 -6.51
C ALA A 10 -16.02 -1.15 -7.98
N ASP A 11 -16.70 -0.53 -8.95
CA ASP A 11 -16.52 -0.82 -10.38
C ASP A 11 -15.12 -0.51 -10.94
N ASN A 12 -14.24 0.16 -10.19
CA ASN A 12 -12.85 0.44 -10.56
C ASN A 12 -11.84 -0.61 -10.02
N HIS A 13 -12.30 -1.82 -9.68
CA HIS A 13 -11.46 -2.93 -9.20
C HIS A 13 -10.13 -3.13 -9.96
N PRO A 14 -10.07 -3.04 -11.31
CA PRO A 14 -8.80 -3.20 -12.03
C PRO A 14 -7.78 -2.13 -11.65
N LEU A 15 -8.17 -0.86 -11.62
CA LEU A 15 -7.29 0.25 -11.24
C LEU A 15 -6.77 0.12 -9.80
N LEU A 16 -7.63 -0.36 -8.89
CA LEU A 16 -7.24 -0.60 -7.50
C LEU A 16 -6.15 -1.68 -7.35
N ILE A 17 -5.99 -2.57 -8.33
CA ILE A 17 -4.98 -3.64 -8.33
C ILE A 17 -3.77 -3.27 -9.18
N ASP A 18 -4.01 -2.77 -10.38
CA ASP A 18 -2.98 -2.51 -11.39
C ASP A 18 -2.06 -1.37 -10.97
N GLN A 19 -2.64 -0.28 -10.43
CA GLN A 19 -1.85 0.88 -10.02
C GLN A 19 -0.84 0.51 -8.91
N PRO A 20 -1.23 -0.13 -7.78
CA PRO A 20 -0.27 -0.62 -6.78
C PRO A 20 0.80 -1.56 -7.33
N ARG A 21 0.47 -2.37 -8.34
CA ARG A 21 1.40 -3.32 -8.96
C ARG A 21 2.34 -2.68 -9.98
N ALA A 22 2.16 -1.39 -10.28
CA ALA A 22 2.97 -0.62 -11.22
C ALA A 22 3.83 0.48 -10.56
N VAL A 23 3.71 0.73 -9.25
CA VAL A 23 4.39 1.89 -8.59
C VAL A 23 5.89 1.70 -8.38
N ALA A 24 6.41 0.48 -8.54
CA ALA A 24 7.81 0.13 -8.32
C ALA A 24 8.33 -0.76 -9.46
N PRO A 25 9.64 -1.07 -9.51
CA PRO A 25 10.16 -2.05 -10.45
C PRO A 25 9.42 -3.39 -10.33
N SER A 26 9.29 -4.11 -11.45
CA SER A 26 8.46 -5.32 -11.54
C SER A 26 8.81 -6.41 -10.51
N LEU A 27 10.08 -6.52 -10.12
CA LEU A 27 10.54 -7.43 -9.07
C LEU A 27 9.85 -7.19 -7.71
N VAL A 28 9.49 -5.93 -7.45
CA VAL A 28 8.89 -5.45 -6.20
C VAL A 28 7.37 -5.45 -6.28
N SER A 29 6.78 -4.79 -7.29
CA SER A 29 5.34 -4.52 -7.27
C SER A 29 4.47 -5.49 -8.07
N ALA A 30 4.98 -6.13 -9.14
CA ALA A 30 4.12 -6.86 -10.09
C ALA A 30 3.34 -8.02 -9.46
N ASN A 31 3.94 -8.67 -8.46
CA ASN A 31 3.35 -9.82 -7.76
C ASN A 31 3.02 -9.51 -6.28
N ALA A 32 2.91 -8.23 -5.92
CA ALA A 32 2.59 -7.81 -4.57
C ALA A 32 1.14 -8.17 -4.20
N THR A 33 0.92 -8.45 -2.92
CA THR A 33 -0.43 -8.51 -2.33
C THR A 33 -0.99 -7.10 -2.31
N VAL A 34 -2.20 -6.91 -2.82
CA VAL A 34 -2.84 -5.61 -2.89
C VAL A 34 -3.79 -5.43 -1.71
N ILE A 35 -3.60 -4.32 -0.99
CA ILE A 35 -4.39 -3.92 0.17
C ILE A 35 -5.05 -2.56 -0.13
N HIS A 36 -6.34 -2.44 0.11
CA HIS A 36 -7.10 -1.20 0.02
C HIS A 36 -7.98 -1.04 1.27
N GLN A 37 -7.92 0.12 1.92
CA GLN A 37 -8.66 0.39 3.18
C GLN A 37 -8.53 -0.73 4.23
N GLY A 38 -7.32 -1.28 4.39
CA GLY A 38 -7.03 -2.34 5.36
C GLY A 38 -7.54 -3.74 4.97
N LYS A 39 -8.11 -3.92 3.77
CA LYS A 39 -8.56 -5.22 3.26
C LYS A 39 -7.63 -5.70 2.15
N GLU A 40 -7.26 -6.98 2.18
CA GLU A 40 -6.67 -7.63 1.02
C GLU A 40 -7.72 -7.74 -0.09
N ILE A 41 -7.42 -7.19 -1.26
CA ILE A 41 -8.30 -7.24 -2.43
C ILE A 41 -7.70 -8.08 -3.57
N ALA A 42 -6.39 -8.35 -3.53
CA ALA A 42 -5.74 -9.31 -4.41
C ALA A 42 -4.52 -9.94 -3.74
N LYS A 43 -4.45 -11.27 -3.71
CA LYS A 43 -3.30 -11.98 -3.16
C LYS A 43 -2.10 -11.91 -4.10
N GLY A 44 -0.91 -11.71 -3.52
CA GLY A 44 0.38 -11.75 -4.21
C GLY A 44 1.20 -12.97 -3.83
N SER A 45 2.45 -13.03 -4.31
CA SER A 45 3.36 -14.17 -4.14
C SER A 45 4.81 -13.79 -3.79
N ASN A 46 5.17 -12.50 -3.79
CA ASN A 46 6.57 -12.06 -3.61
C ASN A 46 6.88 -11.41 -2.25
N GLY A 47 5.94 -11.44 -1.30
CA GLY A 47 6.14 -10.89 0.05
C GLY A 47 6.04 -9.36 0.16
N TRP A 48 5.78 -8.65 -0.95
CA TRP A 48 5.53 -7.22 -0.96
C TRP A 48 4.03 -6.93 -0.84
N ALA A 49 3.72 -5.75 -0.30
CA ALA A 49 2.36 -5.24 -0.19
C ALA A 49 2.21 -3.96 -1.03
N GLY A 50 1.38 -4.01 -2.07
CA GLY A 50 0.93 -2.86 -2.81
C GLY A 50 -0.29 -2.25 -2.14
N MET A 51 -0.29 -0.94 -1.94
CA MET A 51 -1.44 -0.21 -1.41
C MET A 51 -1.95 0.78 -2.46
N ALA A 52 -3.26 0.80 -2.67
CA ALA A 52 -3.92 1.75 -3.59
C ALA A 52 -3.82 3.21 -3.12
N GLU A 53 -3.55 3.41 -1.83
CA GLU A 53 -3.44 4.72 -1.18
C GLU A 53 -2.43 4.60 -0.03
N THR A 54 -1.71 5.67 0.28
CA THR A 54 -0.74 5.69 1.39
C THR A 54 -1.46 5.98 2.68
N LEU A 55 -2.38 6.94 2.63
CA LEU A 55 -3.37 7.32 3.62
C LEU A 55 -4.79 7.21 3.02
N PRO A 56 -5.83 7.01 3.85
CA PRO A 56 -7.20 6.92 3.35
C PRO A 56 -7.60 8.13 2.49
N GLY A 57 -7.92 7.89 1.23
CA GLY A 57 -8.41 8.88 0.26
C GLY A 57 -7.33 9.74 -0.40
N ASP A 58 -6.04 9.47 -0.20
CA ASP A 58 -4.96 10.31 -0.77
C ASP A 58 -4.57 9.96 -2.21
N ASN A 59 -5.15 8.88 -2.78
CA ASN A 59 -4.88 8.35 -4.12
C ASN A 59 -3.39 8.13 -4.43
N SER A 60 -2.55 8.00 -3.40
CA SER A 60 -1.10 7.91 -3.51
C SER A 60 -0.67 6.47 -3.31
N ALA A 61 -0.67 5.69 -4.39
CA ALA A 61 -0.30 4.29 -4.32
C ALA A 61 1.16 4.10 -3.90
N ILE A 62 1.42 3.08 -3.07
CA ILE A 62 2.75 2.77 -2.51
C ILE A 62 2.98 1.26 -2.49
N CYS A 63 4.24 0.83 -2.60
CA CYS A 63 4.62 -0.57 -2.39
C CYS A 63 5.55 -0.67 -1.18
N ASN A 64 5.22 -1.54 -0.23
CA ASN A 64 5.91 -1.72 1.03
C ASN A 64 6.45 -3.14 1.16
N ASP A 65 7.67 -3.27 1.70
CA ASP A 65 8.16 -4.55 2.20
C ASP A 65 7.52 -4.87 3.57
N ALA A 66 7.85 -6.01 4.14
CA ALA A 66 7.36 -6.40 5.46
C ALA A 66 7.71 -5.37 6.57
N ARG A 67 8.83 -4.67 6.46
CA ARG A 67 9.25 -3.65 7.44
C ARG A 67 8.44 -2.37 7.31
N GLY A 68 8.25 -1.86 6.09
CA GLY A 68 7.37 -0.73 5.82
C GLY A 68 5.97 -1.00 6.34
N MET A 69 5.45 -2.22 6.13
CA MET A 69 4.16 -2.62 6.69
C MET A 69 4.13 -2.66 8.22
N THR A 70 5.24 -2.96 8.89
CA THR A 70 5.37 -2.91 10.36
C THR A 70 5.49 -1.47 10.89
N MET A 71 6.11 -0.58 10.14
CA MET A 71 6.26 0.84 10.47
C MET A 71 4.92 1.61 10.39
N ARG A 72 4.06 1.25 9.43
CA ARG A 72 2.83 2.00 9.13
C ARG A 72 1.88 2.23 10.33
N PRO A 73 1.58 1.23 11.18
CA PRO A 73 0.79 1.45 12.39
C PRO A 73 1.43 2.47 13.36
N ALA A 74 2.76 2.49 13.46
CA ALA A 74 3.47 3.46 14.30
C ALA A 74 3.33 4.88 13.74
N VAL A 75 3.44 5.06 12.41
CA VAL A 75 3.16 6.35 11.75
C VAL A 75 1.73 6.81 12.03
N ALA A 76 0.74 5.93 11.88
CA ALA A 76 -0.66 6.26 12.10
C ALA A 76 -0.97 6.68 13.55
N THR A 77 -0.29 6.07 14.52
CA THR A 77 -0.49 6.31 15.96
C THR A 77 0.50 7.31 16.55
N LYS A 78 1.43 7.83 15.75
CA LYS A 78 2.57 8.64 16.21
C LYS A 78 3.41 7.94 17.29
N ALA A 79 3.45 6.61 17.26
CA ALA A 79 4.26 5.81 18.16
C ALA A 79 5.73 5.79 17.70
N SER A 80 6.64 5.55 18.64
CA SER A 80 8.04 5.31 18.33
C SER A 80 8.20 4.03 17.49
N PHE A 81 9.06 4.07 16.49
CA PHE A 81 9.46 2.92 15.69
C PHE A 81 10.97 2.96 15.49
N GLU A 82 11.64 1.85 15.78
CA GLU A 82 13.08 1.71 15.54
C GLU A 82 13.31 0.91 14.27
N ALA A 83 13.79 1.58 13.22
CA ALA A 83 14.19 0.92 12.00
C ALA A 83 15.60 0.31 12.17
N ARG A 84 15.73 -1.01 11.98
CA ARG A 84 17.04 -1.64 11.79
C ARG A 84 17.56 -1.41 10.36
N PRO A 85 18.88 -1.48 10.13
CA PRO A 85 19.49 -1.12 8.85
C PRO A 85 18.88 -1.79 7.60
N LEU A 86 18.93 -1.07 6.50
CA LEU A 86 18.59 -1.51 5.14
C LEU A 86 19.84 -2.10 4.47
N GLY A 87 19.90 -3.43 4.37
CA GLY A 87 21.01 -4.16 3.72
C GLY A 87 21.54 -5.30 4.58
N PHE A 88 22.21 -6.28 3.96
CA PHE A 88 22.87 -7.39 4.66
C PHE A 88 23.91 -6.84 5.65
N VAL A 89 23.95 -7.44 6.85
CA VAL A 89 25.19 -7.52 7.64
C VAL A 89 26.09 -8.60 7.07
#